data_AF-A0AAC9NMW7-F1
#
_entry.id   AF-A0AAC9NMW7-F1
#
_cell.length_a   1.000
_cell.length_b   1.000
_cell.length_c   1.000
_cell.angle_alpha   90.00
_cell.angle_beta   90.00
_cell.angle_gamma   90.00
#
_symmetry.space_group_name_H-M   'P 1'
#
loop_
_entity.id
_entity.type
_entity.pdbx_description
1 polymer ?
#
loop_
_entity_poly.entity_id
_entity_poly.type
_entity_poly.pdbx_seq_one_letter_code
_entity_poly.pdbx_strand_id
1 'polypeptide(L)'
;MSCDICAPQEKGYTVCFSDKQDAQRLLSYFNSLPTVNWKRIDPANVWMIESIFFDFMDYAEAHLGERHIVAALADVRKPLKYKTPLKPIAQFKQEREASWIDDVIQNESIATHYQPIVSWTTGTLEIVGHELLSRGLDNEGKIIPPFKMFEAAKIRNRTFSLDRACRITCVKNAEAVGDKLIFINFIPTAIYVPEHCLATTIKLIEKLHIKPEQVVFEVVETEQIDDVAHLKSILNYYRSHGFKYALDDVGVGYNDVEMLSNMEPDFVKLAMEYTNGVSQDAQKQHVAKSVLTIAHNMGAKALAEGVEQEEDLLYLADMGYDLFQGYYLGKPTAAPATRIGKNAVS
;
A
#
# COMPACT_ATOMS: atom_id res chain seq x y z
N MET A 1 -9.42 -19.56 -12.24
CA MET A 1 -8.02 -19.82 -11.87
C MET A 1 -7.69 -18.92 -10.70
N SER A 2 -7.27 -19.49 -9.55
CA SER A 2 -6.79 -18.68 -8.42
C SER A 2 -5.46 -18.08 -8.80
N CYS A 3 -5.32 -16.76 -8.71
CA CYS A 3 -4.04 -16.11 -8.92
C CYS A 3 -3.18 -16.34 -7.66
N ASP A 4 -2.02 -16.98 -7.80
CA ASP A 4 -1.13 -17.36 -6.70
C ASP A 4 -0.53 -16.13 -5.95
N ILE A 5 -0.69 -14.93 -6.53
CA ILE A 5 -0.24 -13.64 -5.99
C ILE A 5 -1.36 -12.98 -5.17
N CYS A 6 -2.61 -13.41 -5.34
CA CYS A 6 -3.78 -12.70 -4.83
C CYS A 6 -4.05 -12.95 -3.34
N ALA A 7 -3.48 -14.01 -2.75
CA ALA A 7 -3.60 -14.33 -1.33
C ALA A 7 -2.28 -14.92 -0.82
N PRO A 8 -1.89 -14.65 0.45
CA PRO A 8 -0.73 -15.30 1.04
C PRO A 8 -0.90 -16.82 1.04
N GLN A 9 0.09 -17.52 0.48
CA GLN A 9 0.17 -18.99 0.48
C GLN A 9 1.12 -19.48 1.58
N GLU A 10 0.86 -20.69 2.09
CA GLU A 10 1.75 -21.38 3.02
C GLU A 10 3.14 -21.56 2.39
N LYS A 11 4.17 -21.15 3.13
CA LYS A 11 5.58 -21.26 2.72
C LYS A 11 6.23 -22.47 3.39
N GLY A 12 7.15 -23.11 2.66
CA GLY A 12 7.97 -24.19 3.17
C GLY A 12 9.45 -23.91 2.95
N TYR A 13 10.29 -24.31 3.88
CA TYR A 13 11.72 -24.04 3.89
C TYR A 13 12.49 -25.34 3.95
N THR A 14 13.56 -25.42 3.17
CA THR A 14 14.55 -26.49 3.29
C THR A 14 15.76 -25.95 4.00
N VAL A 15 16.04 -26.52 5.17
CA VAL A 15 17.19 -26.26 6.00
C VAL A 15 18.28 -27.27 5.68
N CYS A 16 19.48 -26.78 5.38
CA CYS A 16 20.66 -27.57 5.07
C CYS A 16 21.71 -27.38 6.17
N PHE A 17 22.22 -28.49 6.69
CA PHE A 17 23.23 -28.52 7.74
C PHE A 17 24.59 -28.82 7.12
N SER A 18 25.59 -27.95 7.34
CA SER A 18 26.95 -28.23 6.86
C SER A 18 27.66 -29.31 7.68
N ASP A 19 27.33 -29.42 8.98
CA ASP A 19 27.79 -30.51 9.85
C ASP A 19 26.69 -31.57 10.02
N LYS A 20 27.00 -32.82 9.64
CA LYS A 20 26.09 -33.96 9.79
C LYS A 20 25.82 -34.31 11.26
N GLN A 21 26.70 -33.93 12.19
CA GLN A 21 26.48 -34.12 13.62
C GLN A 21 25.40 -33.19 14.15
N ASP A 22 25.32 -31.95 13.66
CA ASP A 22 24.26 -31.01 14.03
C ASP A 22 22.89 -31.52 13.57
N ALA A 23 22.81 -32.01 12.33
CA ALA A 23 21.58 -32.64 11.83
C ALA A 23 21.13 -33.84 12.68
N GLN A 24 22.07 -34.61 13.25
CA GLN A 24 21.77 -35.74 14.14
C GLN A 24 21.33 -35.30 15.53
N ARG A 25 21.96 -34.26 16.10
CA ARG A 25 21.57 -33.68 17.41
C ARG A 25 20.15 -33.12 17.39
N LEU A 26 19.70 -32.63 16.24
CA LEU A 26 18.38 -32.02 16.07
C LEU A 26 17.25 -33.02 15.81
N LEU A 27 17.55 -34.31 15.63
CA LEU A 27 16.51 -35.31 15.43
C LEU A 27 15.54 -35.39 16.61
N SER A 28 16.02 -35.20 17.84
CA SER A 28 15.14 -35.15 19.02
C SER A 28 14.21 -33.94 19.01
N TYR A 29 14.70 -32.76 18.59
CA TYR A 29 13.89 -31.56 18.40
C TYR A 29 12.81 -31.79 17.34
N PHE A 30 13.18 -32.28 16.15
CA PHE A 30 12.19 -32.49 15.10
C PHE A 30 11.18 -33.60 15.44
N ASN A 31 11.63 -34.67 16.11
CA ASN A 31 10.74 -35.76 16.52
C ASN A 31 9.72 -35.36 17.60
N SER A 32 9.89 -34.23 18.29
CA SER A 32 8.87 -33.72 19.21
C SER A 32 7.76 -32.93 18.49
N LEU A 33 7.96 -32.59 17.21
CA LEU A 33 7.02 -31.81 16.40
C LEU A 33 6.05 -32.72 15.61
N PRO A 34 4.82 -32.25 15.31
CA PRO A 34 3.89 -32.97 14.46
C PRO A 34 4.48 -33.29 13.08
N THR A 35 4.48 -34.56 12.69
CA THR A 35 5.11 -35.07 11.46
C THR A 35 4.47 -34.59 10.16
N VAL A 36 3.30 -33.96 10.22
CA VAL A 36 2.62 -33.37 9.06
C VAL A 36 3.25 -32.04 8.60
N ASN A 37 4.01 -31.38 9.48
CA ASN A 37 4.49 -30.01 9.26
C ASN A 37 5.99 -29.96 8.92
N TRP A 38 6.67 -31.10 8.91
CA TRP A 38 8.09 -31.21 8.56
C TRP A 38 8.42 -32.60 8.01
N LYS A 39 9.52 -32.69 7.26
CA LYS A 39 10.01 -33.93 6.67
C LYS A 39 11.52 -33.93 6.58
N ARG A 40 12.16 -34.98 7.09
CA ARG A 40 13.57 -35.25 6.78
C ARG A 40 13.69 -35.71 5.32
N ILE A 41 14.48 -34.99 4.53
CA ILE A 41 14.74 -35.34 3.13
C ILE A 41 15.87 -36.36 3.08
N ASP A 42 16.98 -36.05 3.73
CA ASP A 42 18.19 -36.87 3.77
C ASP A 42 19.00 -36.57 5.07
N PRO A 43 20.21 -37.11 5.26
CA PRO A 43 20.99 -36.86 6.47
C PRO A 43 21.32 -35.40 6.76
N ALA A 44 21.41 -34.53 5.75
CA ALA A 44 21.84 -33.13 5.85
C ALA A 44 20.71 -32.13 5.55
N ASN A 45 19.56 -32.57 5.04
CA ASN A 45 18.47 -31.69 4.63
C ASN A 45 17.14 -32.03 5.32
N VAL A 46 16.51 -31.01 5.88
CA VAL A 46 15.18 -31.10 6.52
C VAL A 46 14.28 -30.03 5.92
N TRP A 47 13.08 -30.44 5.51
CA TRP A 47 12.04 -29.52 5.07
C TRP A 47 11.03 -29.29 6.18
N MET A 48 10.50 -28.07 6.30
CA MET A 48 9.43 -27.75 7.24
C MET A 48 8.59 -26.58 6.74
N ILE A 49 7.35 -26.50 7.21
CA ILE A 49 6.50 -25.32 6.96
C ILE A 49 7.06 -24.10 7.71
N GLU A 50 6.62 -22.91 7.31
CA GLU A 50 7.11 -21.64 7.82
C GLU A 50 7.02 -21.48 9.34
N SER A 51 5.89 -21.82 9.97
CA SER A 51 5.73 -21.70 11.42
C SER A 51 6.80 -22.50 12.17
N ILE A 52 7.00 -23.75 11.76
CA ILE A 52 8.05 -24.62 12.32
C ILE A 52 9.45 -24.09 12.01
N PHE A 53 9.67 -23.53 10.82
CA PHE A 53 10.95 -22.93 10.46
C PHE A 53 11.30 -21.75 11.37
N PHE A 54 10.35 -20.88 11.67
CA PHE A 54 10.58 -19.74 12.55
C PHE A 54 10.78 -20.16 14.02
N ASP A 55 10.05 -21.14 14.51
CA ASP A 55 10.30 -21.75 15.83
C ASP A 55 11.70 -22.40 15.90
N PHE A 56 12.11 -23.05 14.81
CA PHE A 56 13.43 -23.65 14.69
C PHE A 56 14.55 -22.60 14.68
N MET A 57 14.32 -21.43 14.10
CA MET A 57 15.31 -20.34 14.14
C MET A 57 15.63 -19.92 15.58
N ASP A 58 14.63 -19.73 16.44
CA ASP A 58 14.86 -19.38 17.86
C ASP A 58 15.63 -20.47 18.59
N TYR A 59 15.30 -21.73 18.31
CA TYR A 59 16.04 -22.86 18.88
C TYR A 59 17.50 -22.86 18.43
N ALA A 60 17.75 -22.67 17.13
CA ALA A 60 19.08 -22.68 16.54
C ALA A 60 19.95 -21.52 17.02
N GLU A 61 19.38 -20.32 17.16
CA GLU A 61 20.03 -19.14 17.74
C GLU A 61 20.52 -19.43 19.17
N ALA A 62 19.67 -20.04 19.99
CA ALA A 62 19.98 -20.31 21.40
C ALA A 62 20.95 -21.48 21.63
N HIS A 63 21.00 -22.49 20.75
CA HIS A 63 21.66 -23.76 21.04
C HIS A 63 22.78 -24.20 20.08
N LEU A 64 22.83 -23.68 18.84
CA LEU A 64 23.69 -24.24 17.79
C LEU A 64 24.75 -23.27 17.27
N GLY A 65 24.51 -21.95 17.37
CA GLY A 65 25.34 -20.95 16.70
C GLY A 65 25.06 -20.95 15.19
N GLU A 66 24.42 -19.91 14.69
CA GLU A 66 23.75 -19.87 13.38
C GLU A 66 24.67 -19.99 12.14
N ARG A 67 26.00 -20.04 12.32
CA ARG A 67 26.99 -19.90 11.23
C ARG A 67 27.07 -21.11 10.27
N HIS A 68 26.48 -22.24 10.64
CA HIS A 68 26.59 -23.51 9.91
C HIS A 68 25.25 -24.03 9.36
N ILE A 69 24.20 -23.22 9.47
CA ILE A 69 22.85 -23.59 9.05
C ILE A 69 22.39 -22.61 7.99
N VAL A 70 22.08 -23.14 6.81
CA VAL A 70 21.53 -22.35 5.69
C VAL A 70 20.15 -22.87 5.34
N ALA A 71 19.28 -21.98 4.87
CA ALA A 71 17.95 -22.36 4.42
C ALA A 71 17.59 -21.63 3.12
N ALA A 72 16.62 -22.20 2.41
CA ALA A 72 15.99 -21.59 1.25
C ALA A 72 14.48 -21.83 1.31
N LEU A 73 13.72 -20.85 0.82
CA LEU A 73 12.32 -21.08 0.48
C LEU A 73 12.25 -22.17 -0.59
N ALA A 74 11.41 -23.17 -0.39
CA ALA A 74 11.32 -24.35 -1.25
C ALA A 74 9.87 -24.62 -1.67
N ASP A 75 9.71 -25.39 -2.74
CA ASP A 75 8.40 -25.90 -3.14
C ASP A 75 7.89 -26.93 -2.13
N VAL A 76 6.64 -26.76 -1.67
CA VAL A 76 5.99 -27.65 -0.69
C VAL A 76 5.92 -29.10 -1.17
N ARG A 77 5.71 -29.31 -2.49
CA ARG A 77 5.61 -30.64 -3.10
C ARG A 77 6.98 -31.17 -3.55
N LYS A 78 7.95 -30.28 -3.79
CA LYS A 78 9.33 -30.61 -4.20
C LYS A 78 10.34 -29.91 -3.29
N PRO A 79 10.60 -30.41 -2.06
CA PRO A 79 11.44 -29.73 -1.07
C PRO A 79 12.88 -29.37 -1.51
N LEU A 80 13.47 -30.08 -2.46
CA LEU A 80 14.81 -29.74 -2.99
C LEU A 80 14.77 -28.74 -4.17
N LYS A 81 13.58 -28.31 -4.60
CA LYS A 81 13.41 -27.25 -5.60
C LYS A 81 13.30 -25.90 -4.89
N TYR A 82 14.41 -25.20 -4.80
CA TYR A 82 14.48 -23.89 -4.15
C TYR A 82 13.87 -22.78 -5.01
N LYS A 83 13.08 -21.93 -4.35
CA LYS A 83 12.51 -20.69 -4.90
C LYS A 83 13.40 -19.48 -4.65
N THR A 84 14.30 -19.57 -3.66
CA THR A 84 15.30 -18.55 -3.33
C THR A 84 16.69 -19.19 -3.22
N PRO A 85 17.78 -18.41 -3.32
CA PRO A 85 19.11 -18.89 -2.95
C PRO A 85 19.15 -19.39 -1.51
N LEU A 86 20.05 -20.34 -1.24
CA LEU A 86 20.41 -20.72 0.13
C LEU A 86 21.11 -19.54 0.81
N LYS A 87 20.66 -19.20 2.01
CA LYS A 87 21.26 -18.15 2.84
C LYS A 87 21.30 -18.57 4.31
N PRO A 88 22.19 -18.00 5.15
CA PRO A 88 22.21 -18.29 6.58
C PRO A 88 20.83 -18.09 7.22
N ILE A 89 20.43 -18.97 8.15
CA ILE A 89 19.10 -18.89 8.77
C ILE A 89 18.84 -17.54 9.47
N ALA A 90 19.90 -16.92 10.01
CA ALA A 90 19.86 -15.59 10.63
C ALA A 90 19.32 -14.50 9.68
N GLN A 91 19.51 -14.66 8.38
CA GLN A 91 19.03 -13.72 7.37
C GLN A 91 17.53 -13.83 7.07
N PHE A 92 16.80 -14.70 7.76
CA PHE A 92 15.33 -14.78 7.69
C PHE A 92 14.63 -14.03 8.83
N LYS A 93 15.40 -13.36 9.72
CA LYS A 93 14.85 -12.66 10.89
C LYS A 93 13.85 -11.57 10.49
N GLN A 94 14.15 -10.80 9.45
CA GLN A 94 13.24 -9.77 8.95
C GLN A 94 11.95 -10.37 8.38
N GLU A 95 12.04 -11.47 7.61
CA GLU A 95 10.87 -12.17 7.09
C GLU A 95 10.00 -12.81 8.17
N ARG A 96 10.59 -13.18 9.30
CA ARG A 96 9.86 -13.61 10.50
C ARG A 96 9.19 -12.42 11.18
N GLU A 97 9.92 -11.35 11.46
CA GLU A 97 9.39 -10.14 12.11
C GLU A 97 8.27 -9.48 11.29
N ALA A 98 8.27 -9.68 9.98
CA ALA A 98 7.23 -9.19 9.07
C ALA A 98 6.09 -10.19 8.82
N SER A 99 6.10 -11.40 9.38
CA SER A 99 5.13 -12.46 9.01
C SER A 99 3.68 -12.13 9.36
N TRP A 100 3.46 -11.30 10.38
CA TRP A 100 2.14 -10.84 10.82
C TRP A 100 1.30 -10.18 9.70
N ILE A 101 1.94 -9.64 8.66
CA ILE A 101 1.21 -9.02 7.55
C ILE A 101 0.38 -10.03 6.76
N ASP A 102 0.80 -11.30 6.73
CA ASP A 102 0.05 -12.36 6.06
C ASP A 102 -1.30 -12.57 6.76
N ASP A 103 -1.34 -12.51 8.10
CA ASP A 103 -2.57 -12.61 8.89
C ASP A 103 -3.49 -11.40 8.67
N VAL A 104 -2.94 -10.18 8.64
CA VAL A 104 -3.72 -8.96 8.35
C VAL A 104 -4.42 -9.04 6.99
N ILE A 105 -3.72 -9.57 5.98
CA ILE A 105 -4.28 -9.73 4.62
C ILE A 105 -5.33 -10.86 4.59
N GLN A 106 -5.02 -12.03 5.19
CA GLN A 106 -5.91 -13.19 5.15
C GLN A 106 -7.21 -12.98 5.95
N ASN A 107 -7.10 -12.33 7.11
CA ASN A 107 -8.25 -12.06 7.98
C ASN A 107 -9.01 -10.78 7.58
N GLU A 108 -8.56 -10.09 6.53
CA GLU A 108 -9.09 -8.78 6.11
C GLU A 108 -9.11 -7.76 7.28
N SER A 109 -8.09 -7.78 8.16
CA SER A 109 -7.97 -6.92 9.34
C SER A 109 -7.54 -5.48 8.98
N ILE A 110 -8.31 -4.85 8.09
CA ILE A 110 -8.07 -3.50 7.57
C ILE A 110 -9.37 -2.70 7.75
N ALA A 111 -9.27 -1.52 8.36
CA ALA A 111 -10.34 -0.54 8.46
C ALA A 111 -10.16 0.60 7.47
N THR A 112 -11.26 1.23 7.07
CA THR A 112 -11.26 2.44 6.22
C THR A 112 -11.50 3.67 7.10
N HIS A 113 -10.61 4.65 6.98
CA HIS A 113 -10.84 6.01 7.45
C HIS A 113 -11.13 6.94 6.26
N TYR A 114 -11.87 8.01 6.50
CA TYR A 114 -12.32 8.96 5.49
C TYR A 114 -11.74 10.33 5.82
N GLN A 115 -11.02 10.94 4.89
CA GLN A 115 -10.55 12.31 5.03
C GLN A 115 -11.28 13.20 4.03
N PRO A 116 -11.90 14.32 4.45
CA PRO A 116 -12.66 15.16 3.54
C PRO A 116 -11.75 15.91 2.57
N ILE A 117 -12.18 15.97 1.32
CA ILE A 117 -11.66 16.83 0.27
C ILE A 117 -12.72 17.89 -0.01
N VAL A 118 -12.30 19.16 -0.04
CA VAL A 118 -13.21 20.29 -0.13
C VAL A 118 -12.89 21.19 -1.30
N SER A 119 -13.91 21.82 -1.88
CA SER A 119 -13.73 22.96 -2.79
C SER A 119 -13.90 24.27 -2.04
N TRP A 120 -13.19 25.31 -2.50
CA TRP A 120 -13.37 26.69 -2.05
C TRP A 120 -14.12 27.49 -3.11
N THR A 121 -15.46 27.55 -3.00
CA THR A 121 -16.28 28.34 -3.92
C THR A 121 -16.87 29.53 -3.17
N THR A 122 -16.60 30.75 -3.64
CA THR A 122 -17.23 31.99 -3.13
C THR A 122 -17.15 32.19 -1.60
N GLY A 123 -16.06 31.76 -0.97
CA GLY A 123 -15.85 31.89 0.48
C GLY A 123 -16.54 30.84 1.34
N THR A 124 -17.10 29.79 0.72
CA THR A 124 -17.69 28.65 1.44
C THR A 124 -16.95 27.36 1.11
N LEU A 125 -16.66 26.59 2.17
CA LEU A 125 -16.09 25.25 2.09
C LEU A 125 -17.19 24.22 1.87
N GLU A 126 -17.10 23.48 0.76
CA GLU A 126 -18.01 22.39 0.43
C GLU A 126 -17.23 21.08 0.31
N ILE A 127 -17.72 20.02 0.98
CA ILE A 127 -17.13 18.68 0.85
C ILE A 127 -17.52 18.11 -0.51
N VAL A 128 -16.53 17.88 -1.37
CA VAL A 128 -16.72 17.33 -2.72
C VAL A 128 -16.39 15.84 -2.80
N GLY A 129 -15.73 15.30 -1.78
CA GLY A 129 -15.32 13.90 -1.74
C GLY A 129 -14.57 13.54 -0.47
N HIS A 130 -14.15 12.28 -0.42
CA HIS A 130 -13.30 11.76 0.64
C HIS A 130 -12.21 10.88 0.07
N GLU A 131 -11.01 10.99 0.63
CA GLU A 131 -9.97 9.98 0.48
C GLU A 131 -10.20 8.85 1.49
N LEU A 132 -10.21 7.62 0.98
CA LEU A 132 -10.40 6.40 1.77
C LEU A 132 -9.06 5.78 2.11
N LEU A 133 -8.65 6.01 3.36
CA LEU A 133 -7.35 5.67 3.90
C LEU A 133 -7.41 4.36 4.68
N SER A 134 -6.62 3.38 4.28
CA SER A 134 -6.54 2.08 4.97
C SER A 134 -5.82 2.21 6.33
N ARG A 135 -6.29 1.46 7.33
CA ARG A 135 -5.68 1.31 8.66
C ARG A 135 -5.62 -0.17 9.00
N GLY A 136 -4.44 -0.73 9.22
CA GLY A 136 -4.33 -2.11 9.69
C GLY A 136 -4.80 -2.23 11.12
N LEU A 137 -5.24 -3.41 11.52
CA LEU A 137 -5.61 -3.72 12.89
C LEU A 137 -4.78 -4.90 13.39
N ASP A 138 -4.18 -4.78 14.57
CA ASP A 138 -3.56 -5.91 15.26
C ASP A 138 -4.63 -6.81 15.91
N ASN A 139 -4.18 -7.88 16.58
CA ASN A 139 -5.07 -8.86 17.21
C ASN A 139 -5.90 -8.28 18.36
N GLU A 140 -5.46 -7.16 18.94
CA GLU A 140 -6.15 -6.41 19.97
C GLU A 140 -7.06 -5.30 19.38
N GLY A 141 -7.11 -5.15 18.06
CA GLY A 141 -7.91 -4.15 17.35
C GLY A 141 -7.31 -2.74 17.34
N LYS A 142 -6.02 -2.59 17.70
CA LYS A 142 -5.31 -1.31 17.65
C LYS A 142 -4.79 -1.04 16.25
N ILE A 143 -4.76 0.24 15.89
CA ILE A 143 -4.32 0.70 14.57
C ILE A 143 -2.82 0.41 14.35
N ILE A 144 -2.54 -0.31 13.27
CA ILE A 144 -1.23 -0.46 12.66
C ILE A 144 -1.09 0.65 11.60
N PRO A 145 -0.05 1.50 11.69
CA PRO A 145 0.21 2.52 10.69
C PRO A 145 0.44 1.92 9.28
N PRO A 146 -0.06 2.56 8.21
CA PRO A 146 0.09 2.05 6.83
C PRO A 146 1.53 1.77 6.42
N PHE A 147 2.47 2.67 6.73
CA PHE A 147 3.88 2.49 6.36
C PHE A 147 4.46 1.17 6.88
N LYS A 148 4.13 0.76 8.12
CA LYS A 148 4.57 -0.52 8.69
C LYS A 148 3.98 -1.72 7.94
N MET A 149 2.71 -1.64 7.54
CA MET A 149 2.09 -2.69 6.74
C MET A 149 2.77 -2.85 5.39
N PHE A 150 3.05 -1.75 4.70
CA PHE A 150 3.69 -1.79 3.39
C PHE A 150 5.17 -2.18 3.46
N GLU A 151 5.91 -1.78 4.50
CA GLU A 151 7.27 -2.28 4.77
C GLU A 151 7.28 -3.79 4.98
N ALA A 152 6.42 -4.30 5.85
CA ALA A 152 6.28 -5.74 6.09
C ALA A 152 5.85 -6.49 4.83
N ALA A 153 4.91 -5.93 4.06
CA ALA A 153 4.47 -6.51 2.79
C ALA A 153 5.61 -6.56 1.76
N LYS A 154 6.45 -5.52 1.65
CA LYS A 154 7.62 -5.51 0.77
C LYS A 154 8.59 -6.63 1.17
N ILE A 155 8.93 -6.77 2.46
CA ILE A 155 9.78 -7.85 2.98
C ILE A 155 9.21 -9.23 2.66
N ARG A 156 7.89 -9.41 2.79
CA ARG A 156 7.21 -10.70 2.59
C ARG A 156 6.86 -11.01 1.13
N ASN A 157 7.12 -10.07 0.21
CA ASN A 157 6.63 -10.07 -1.17
C ASN A 157 5.10 -10.22 -1.24
N ARG A 158 4.40 -9.28 -0.61
CA ARG A 158 2.94 -9.19 -0.44
C ARG A 158 2.38 -7.84 -0.86
N THR A 159 3.18 -6.96 -1.45
CA THR A 159 2.75 -5.61 -1.86
C THR A 159 1.45 -5.66 -2.65
N PHE A 160 1.35 -6.55 -3.65
CA PHE A 160 0.10 -6.73 -4.40
C PHE A 160 -1.07 -7.27 -3.59
N SER A 161 -0.84 -8.27 -2.75
CA SER A 161 -1.91 -8.84 -1.92
C SER A 161 -2.46 -7.80 -0.94
N LEU A 162 -1.58 -7.00 -0.32
CA LEU A 162 -1.94 -5.91 0.57
C LEU A 162 -2.64 -4.77 -0.16
N ASP A 163 -2.07 -4.26 -1.25
CA ASP A 163 -2.65 -3.20 -2.09
C ASP A 163 -4.06 -3.59 -2.57
N ARG A 164 -4.23 -4.84 -3.02
CA ARG A 164 -5.55 -5.38 -3.36
C ARG A 164 -6.49 -5.43 -2.16
N ALA A 165 -6.04 -5.89 -0.99
CA ALA A 165 -6.87 -5.93 0.21
C ALA A 165 -7.33 -4.53 0.62
N CYS A 166 -6.43 -3.54 0.64
CA CYS A 166 -6.73 -2.13 0.88
C CYS A 166 -7.79 -1.60 -0.10
N ARG A 167 -7.59 -1.75 -1.42
CA ARG A 167 -8.57 -1.31 -2.42
C ARG A 167 -9.95 -1.94 -2.22
N ILE A 168 -9.99 -3.25 -2.02
CA ILE A 168 -11.25 -3.98 -1.82
C ILE A 168 -11.96 -3.49 -0.55
N THR A 169 -11.23 -3.30 0.55
CA THR A 169 -11.79 -2.77 1.80
C THR A 169 -12.32 -1.35 1.62
N CYS A 170 -11.59 -0.46 0.94
CA CYS A 170 -12.09 0.88 0.63
C CYS A 170 -13.36 0.83 -0.22
N VAL A 171 -13.39 0.02 -1.28
CA VAL A 171 -14.60 -0.12 -2.12
C VAL A 171 -15.80 -0.67 -1.33
N LYS A 172 -15.59 -1.67 -0.46
CA LYS A 172 -16.66 -2.19 0.44
C LYS A 172 -17.29 -1.09 1.31
N ASN A 173 -16.52 -0.06 1.65
CA ASN A 173 -16.90 1.02 2.54
C ASN A 173 -17.29 2.31 1.80
N ALA A 174 -17.23 2.33 0.48
CA ALA A 174 -17.35 3.55 -0.31
C ALA A 174 -18.78 4.09 -0.38
N GLU A 175 -19.81 3.25 -0.18
CA GLU A 175 -21.23 3.66 -0.15
C GLU A 175 -21.49 4.75 0.90
N ALA A 176 -20.72 4.76 2.01
CA ALA A 176 -20.84 5.77 3.06
C ALA A 176 -20.55 7.21 2.58
N VAL A 177 -19.82 7.37 1.47
CA VAL A 177 -19.49 8.68 0.86
C VAL A 177 -20.70 9.28 0.11
N GLY A 178 -21.65 8.45 -0.31
CA GLY A 178 -22.84 8.89 -1.04
C GLY A 178 -22.56 9.21 -2.52
N ASP A 179 -22.95 10.40 -2.96
CA ASP A 179 -22.87 10.87 -4.36
C ASP A 179 -21.57 11.63 -4.68
N LYS A 180 -20.67 11.77 -3.70
CA LYS A 180 -19.42 12.51 -3.80
C LYS A 180 -18.29 11.68 -4.39
N LEU A 181 -17.14 12.33 -4.62
CA LEU A 181 -15.92 11.68 -5.11
C LEU A 181 -15.29 10.78 -4.03
N ILE A 182 -14.69 9.69 -4.47
CA ILE A 182 -14.09 8.64 -3.65
C ILE A 182 -12.66 8.44 -4.14
N PHE A 183 -11.68 8.88 -3.36
CA PHE A 183 -10.28 8.75 -3.71
C PHE A 183 -9.69 7.50 -3.06
N ILE A 184 -9.03 6.66 -3.86
CA ILE A 184 -8.45 5.38 -3.44
C ILE A 184 -7.04 5.25 -3.99
N ASN A 185 -6.07 5.12 -3.10
CA ASN A 185 -4.68 4.85 -3.45
C ASN A 185 -4.49 3.49 -4.15
N PHE A 186 -3.54 3.42 -5.07
CA PHE A 186 -3.02 2.16 -5.59
C PHE A 186 -1.52 2.21 -5.82
N ILE A 187 -0.87 1.04 -5.74
CA ILE A 187 0.55 0.90 -6.04
C ILE A 187 0.73 0.37 -7.46
N PRO A 188 1.30 1.14 -8.42
CA PRO A 188 1.48 0.69 -9.80
C PRO A 188 2.37 -0.54 -9.91
N THR A 189 3.46 -0.60 -9.14
CA THR A 189 4.43 -1.70 -9.13
C THR A 189 3.83 -3.04 -8.67
N ALA A 190 2.64 -2.99 -8.05
CA ALA A 190 1.87 -4.16 -7.67
C ALA A 190 0.98 -4.70 -8.80
N ILE A 191 0.66 -3.89 -9.81
CA ILE A 191 -0.28 -4.25 -10.87
C ILE A 191 0.50 -4.75 -12.09
N TYR A 192 0.60 -6.06 -12.29
CA TYR A 192 1.35 -6.62 -13.44
C TYR A 192 0.53 -6.72 -14.72
N VAL A 193 -0.73 -7.12 -14.60
CA VAL A 193 -1.67 -7.25 -15.72
C VAL A 193 -2.97 -6.57 -15.30
N PRO A 194 -3.24 -5.33 -15.75
CA PRO A 194 -4.37 -4.53 -15.28
C PRO A 194 -5.70 -5.29 -15.32
N GLU A 195 -5.97 -6.00 -16.42
CA GLU A 195 -7.19 -6.76 -16.67
C GLU A 195 -7.43 -7.88 -15.65
N HIS A 196 -6.37 -8.42 -15.06
CA HIS A 196 -6.46 -9.49 -14.06
C HIS A 196 -6.39 -8.94 -12.64
N CYS A 197 -5.44 -8.04 -12.39
CA CYS A 197 -5.16 -7.46 -11.09
C CYS A 197 -6.31 -6.58 -10.58
N LEU A 198 -6.97 -5.84 -11.47
CA LEU A 198 -8.00 -4.87 -11.11
C LEU A 198 -9.43 -5.41 -11.27
N ALA A 199 -9.61 -6.53 -11.96
CA ALA A 199 -10.92 -7.13 -12.22
C ALA A 199 -11.77 -7.31 -10.95
N THR A 200 -11.16 -7.68 -9.82
CA THR A 200 -11.93 -7.87 -8.58
C THR A 200 -12.40 -6.55 -7.97
N THR A 201 -11.61 -5.49 -8.10
CA THR A 201 -11.98 -4.15 -7.65
C THR A 201 -13.14 -3.63 -8.49
N ILE A 202 -13.02 -3.70 -9.82
CA ILE A 202 -14.04 -3.22 -10.77
C ILE A 202 -15.36 -3.97 -10.59
N LYS A 203 -15.32 -5.30 -10.55
CA LYS A 203 -16.53 -6.11 -10.31
C LYS A 203 -17.22 -5.77 -8.98
N LEU A 204 -16.45 -5.40 -7.96
CA LEU A 204 -17.03 -5.02 -6.68
C LEU A 204 -17.68 -3.63 -6.76
N ILE A 205 -17.05 -2.66 -7.42
CA ILE A 205 -17.62 -1.34 -7.68
C ILE A 205 -18.96 -1.49 -8.43
N GLU A 206 -18.97 -2.28 -9.51
CA GLU A 206 -20.18 -2.58 -10.29
C GLU A 206 -21.27 -3.24 -9.43
N LYS A 207 -20.90 -4.24 -8.62
CA LYS A 207 -21.82 -4.96 -7.73
C LYS A 207 -22.46 -4.03 -6.68
N LEU A 208 -21.71 -3.05 -6.20
CA LEU A 208 -22.18 -2.05 -5.23
C LEU A 208 -22.89 -0.87 -5.91
N HIS A 209 -23.02 -0.87 -7.24
CA HIS A 209 -23.66 0.19 -8.03
C HIS A 209 -23.03 1.58 -7.78
N ILE A 210 -21.74 1.63 -7.44
CA ILE A 210 -20.98 2.87 -7.34
C ILE A 210 -20.74 3.36 -8.75
N LYS A 211 -21.04 4.63 -9.03
CA LYS A 211 -20.84 5.18 -10.37
C LYS A 211 -19.34 5.31 -10.64
N PRO A 212 -18.82 4.82 -11.78
CA PRO A 212 -17.38 4.86 -12.06
C PRO A 212 -16.78 6.27 -11.96
N GLU A 213 -17.51 7.30 -12.41
CA GLU A 213 -17.05 8.69 -12.40
C GLU A 213 -16.90 9.30 -10.98
N GLN A 214 -17.38 8.60 -9.95
CA GLN A 214 -17.16 8.96 -8.55
C GLN A 214 -15.80 8.49 -8.05
N VAL A 215 -15.24 7.41 -8.60
CA VAL A 215 -14.02 6.79 -8.09
C VAL A 215 -12.80 7.38 -8.78
N VAL A 216 -11.89 7.91 -7.97
CA VAL A 216 -10.61 8.47 -8.38
C VAL A 216 -9.50 7.57 -7.83
N PHE A 217 -8.70 6.99 -8.70
CA PHE A 217 -7.54 6.21 -8.30
C PHE A 217 -6.29 7.09 -8.21
N GLU A 218 -5.59 7.06 -7.07
CA GLU A 218 -4.42 7.90 -6.83
C GLU A 218 -3.14 7.09 -7.04
N VAL A 219 -2.22 7.64 -7.85
CA VAL A 219 -0.87 7.08 -8.06
C VAL A 219 0.18 8.00 -7.45
N VAL A 220 1.02 7.44 -6.57
CA VAL A 220 2.10 8.16 -5.89
C VAL A 220 3.35 8.24 -6.78
N GLU A 221 3.97 9.43 -6.88
CA GLU A 221 5.18 9.69 -7.67
C GLU A 221 6.43 8.91 -7.20
N THR A 222 6.51 8.56 -5.90
CA THR A 222 7.75 8.06 -5.27
C THR A 222 8.15 6.62 -5.60
N GLU A 223 7.27 5.83 -6.20
CA GLU A 223 7.67 4.54 -6.74
C GLU A 223 8.36 4.82 -8.08
N GLN A 224 9.68 4.68 -8.18
CA GLN A 224 10.44 4.85 -9.45
C GLN A 224 9.67 4.19 -10.59
N ILE A 225 9.00 5.01 -11.42
CA ILE A 225 8.20 4.52 -12.54
C ILE A 225 9.21 4.19 -13.64
N ASP A 226 9.85 3.03 -13.50
CA ASP A 226 10.82 2.54 -14.48
C ASP A 226 10.14 2.27 -15.84
N ASP A 227 8.82 2.00 -15.82
CA ASP A 227 8.02 1.71 -17.00
C ASP A 227 6.76 2.61 -17.09
N VAL A 228 6.95 3.79 -17.68
CA VAL A 228 5.89 4.76 -17.97
C VAL A 228 4.81 4.17 -18.89
N ALA A 229 5.19 3.30 -19.84
CA ALA A 229 4.24 2.68 -20.76
C ALA A 229 3.29 1.73 -20.02
N HIS A 230 3.83 0.99 -19.06
CA HIS A 230 3.04 0.13 -18.20
C HIS A 230 2.07 0.92 -17.31
N LEU A 231 2.53 2.01 -16.68
CA LEU A 231 1.62 2.88 -15.92
C LEU A 231 0.51 3.46 -16.80
N LYS A 232 0.82 3.92 -18.01
CA LYS A 232 -0.21 4.35 -18.97
C LYS A 232 -1.22 3.24 -19.29
N SER A 233 -0.78 1.98 -19.38
CA SER A 233 -1.70 0.85 -19.59
C SER A 233 -2.68 0.68 -18.43
N ILE A 234 -2.21 0.83 -17.18
CA ILE A 234 -3.04 0.79 -15.96
C ILE A 234 -4.07 1.93 -15.97
N LEU A 235 -3.62 3.15 -16.23
CA LEU A 235 -4.46 4.35 -16.23
C LEU A 235 -5.51 4.30 -17.35
N ASN A 236 -5.12 3.86 -18.55
CA ASN A 236 -6.05 3.65 -19.66
C ASN A 236 -7.08 2.56 -19.34
N TYR A 237 -6.66 1.50 -18.66
CA TYR A 237 -7.58 0.47 -18.20
C TYR A 237 -8.62 1.04 -17.23
N TYR A 238 -8.21 1.86 -16.26
CA TYR A 238 -9.16 2.57 -15.38
C TYR A 238 -10.10 3.49 -16.17
N ARG A 239 -9.55 4.34 -17.05
CA ARG A 239 -10.35 5.27 -17.87
C ARG A 239 -11.37 4.55 -18.75
N SER A 240 -10.99 3.41 -19.34
CA SER A 240 -11.91 2.61 -20.18
C SER A 240 -13.14 2.07 -19.43
N HIS A 241 -13.09 2.04 -18.10
CA HIS A 241 -14.21 1.68 -17.23
C HIS A 241 -14.93 2.90 -16.63
N GLY A 242 -14.56 4.12 -17.03
CA GLY A 242 -15.18 5.37 -16.58
C GLY A 242 -14.63 5.93 -15.27
N PHE A 243 -13.54 5.35 -14.74
CA PHE A 243 -12.87 5.87 -13.55
C PHE A 243 -12.01 7.09 -13.86
N LYS A 244 -11.78 7.89 -12.82
CA LYS A 244 -10.85 9.01 -12.83
C LYS A 244 -9.54 8.62 -12.17
N TYR A 245 -8.51 9.44 -12.32
CA TYR A 245 -7.29 9.29 -11.52
C TYR A 245 -6.60 10.60 -11.17
N ALA A 246 -5.80 10.53 -10.12
CA ALA A 246 -5.00 11.63 -9.60
C ALA A 246 -3.51 11.27 -9.62
N LEU A 247 -2.67 12.26 -9.91
CA LEU A 247 -1.23 12.18 -9.67
C LEU A 247 -0.96 12.74 -8.28
N ASP A 248 -0.38 11.92 -7.40
CA ASP A 248 -0.14 12.25 -6.01
C ASP A 248 1.30 12.67 -5.72
N ASP A 249 1.48 13.49 -4.69
CA ASP A 249 2.78 14.04 -4.23
C ASP A 249 3.59 14.82 -5.28
N VAL A 250 2.92 15.53 -6.20
CA VAL A 250 3.61 16.28 -7.25
C VAL A 250 4.36 17.49 -6.67
N GLY A 251 5.65 17.59 -6.99
CA GLY A 251 6.52 18.71 -6.62
C GLY A 251 7.86 18.28 -6.01
N VAL A 252 7.93 17.08 -5.43
CA VAL A 252 9.06 16.61 -4.59
C VAL A 252 10.32 16.27 -5.43
N GLY A 253 10.19 16.11 -6.75
CA GLY A 253 11.31 15.61 -7.56
C GLY A 253 11.24 15.79 -9.08
N TYR A 254 10.52 16.78 -9.61
CA TYR A 254 10.35 16.99 -11.06
C TYR A 254 11.61 16.72 -11.90
N ASN A 255 11.53 15.68 -12.75
CA ASN A 255 12.41 15.52 -13.90
C ASN A 255 11.69 15.29 -15.24
N ASP A 256 10.35 15.24 -15.32
CA ASP A 256 9.72 15.23 -16.64
C ASP A 256 8.26 15.72 -16.66
N VAL A 257 8.07 17.04 -16.77
CA VAL A 257 6.77 17.67 -17.10
C VAL A 257 6.16 17.05 -18.36
N GLU A 258 7.00 16.57 -19.29
CA GLU A 258 6.60 15.88 -20.51
C GLU A 258 5.96 14.51 -20.21
N MET A 259 6.47 13.77 -19.23
CA MET A 259 5.87 12.51 -18.78
C MET A 259 4.47 12.75 -18.20
N LEU A 260 4.34 13.74 -17.31
CA LEU A 260 3.07 14.09 -16.66
C LEU A 260 2.03 14.56 -17.70
N SER A 261 2.45 15.37 -18.68
CA SER A 261 1.58 15.88 -19.75
C SER A 261 0.97 14.77 -20.60
N ASN A 262 1.70 13.68 -20.82
CA ASN A 262 1.19 12.53 -21.57
C ASN A 262 0.25 11.62 -20.76
N MET A 263 0.03 11.91 -19.48
CA MET A 263 -0.86 11.13 -18.62
C MET A 263 -2.27 11.71 -18.57
N GLU A 264 -2.54 12.97 -18.91
CA GLU A 264 -3.91 13.53 -18.90
C GLU A 264 -4.73 13.20 -17.62
N PRO A 265 -4.23 13.49 -16.41
CA PRO A 265 -4.95 13.15 -15.18
C PRO A 265 -6.20 14.02 -14.96
N ASP A 266 -7.15 13.55 -14.13
CA ASP A 266 -8.29 14.37 -13.70
C ASP A 266 -7.91 15.31 -12.55
N PHE A 267 -6.93 14.90 -11.73
CA PHE A 267 -6.45 15.66 -10.58
C PHE A 267 -4.92 15.61 -10.47
N VAL A 268 -4.33 16.70 -10.00
CA VAL A 268 -2.92 16.79 -9.64
C VAL A 268 -2.83 17.29 -8.21
N LYS A 269 -2.18 16.51 -7.34
CA LYS A 269 -2.10 16.80 -5.91
C LYS A 269 -0.75 17.42 -5.58
N LEU A 270 -0.76 18.61 -4.97
CA LEU A 270 0.43 19.28 -4.46
C LEU A 270 0.81 18.64 -3.13
N ALA A 271 2.05 18.15 -3.04
CA ALA A 271 2.58 17.51 -1.84
C ALA A 271 2.53 18.44 -0.61
N MET A 272 2.25 17.85 0.56
CA MET A 272 2.15 18.58 1.83
C MET A 272 3.37 19.44 2.16
N GLU A 273 4.57 19.03 1.73
CA GLU A 273 5.80 19.79 1.98
C GLU A 273 5.81 21.17 1.31
N TYR A 274 5.08 21.34 0.19
CA TYR A 274 4.90 22.62 -0.50
C TYR A 274 3.61 23.33 -0.12
N THR A 275 2.64 22.65 0.47
CA THR A 275 1.41 23.27 0.98
C THR A 275 1.62 23.91 2.36
N ASN A 276 2.25 23.20 3.30
CA ASN A 276 2.34 23.65 4.69
C ASN A 276 3.29 24.85 4.81
N GLY A 277 2.81 26.00 5.27
CA GLY A 277 3.55 27.25 5.37
C GLY A 277 3.78 27.98 4.04
N VAL A 278 3.07 27.59 2.97
CA VAL A 278 3.20 28.21 1.64
C VAL A 278 2.94 29.72 1.66
N SER A 279 2.06 30.19 2.53
CA SER A 279 1.73 31.62 2.64
C SER A 279 2.95 32.50 3.01
N GLN A 280 4.00 31.92 3.61
CA GLN A 280 5.17 32.65 4.09
C GLN A 280 6.49 32.26 3.40
N ASP A 281 6.48 31.29 2.48
CA ASP A 281 7.69 30.74 1.85
C ASP A 281 7.68 30.90 0.33
N ALA A 282 8.51 31.81 -0.19
CA ALA A 282 8.57 32.12 -1.62
C ALA A 282 8.97 30.91 -2.50
N GLN A 283 9.76 29.96 -1.98
CA GLN A 283 10.14 28.76 -2.73
C GLN A 283 8.93 27.84 -2.86
N LYS A 284 8.19 27.61 -1.77
CA LYS A 284 6.95 26.82 -1.80
C LYS A 284 5.91 27.44 -2.71
N GLN A 285 5.77 28.76 -2.69
CA GLN A 285 4.87 29.51 -3.59
C GLN A 285 5.21 29.28 -5.06
N HIS A 286 6.50 29.28 -5.39
CA HIS A 286 6.96 29.04 -6.77
C HIS A 286 6.63 27.62 -7.24
N VAL A 287 6.85 26.60 -6.40
CA VAL A 287 6.49 25.22 -6.71
C VAL A 287 4.98 25.07 -6.84
N ALA A 288 4.20 25.57 -5.87
CA ALA A 288 2.74 25.51 -5.90
C ALA A 288 2.16 26.14 -7.17
N LYS A 289 2.69 27.30 -7.60
CA LYS A 289 2.28 27.95 -8.85
C LYS A 289 2.63 27.13 -10.10
N SER A 290 3.78 26.47 -10.09
CA SER A 290 4.22 25.62 -11.20
C SER A 290 3.31 24.40 -11.33
N VAL A 291 3.02 23.72 -10.22
CA VAL A 291 2.08 22.58 -10.17
C VAL A 291 0.68 22.98 -10.63
N LEU A 292 0.18 24.13 -10.16
CA LEU A 292 -1.11 24.68 -10.60
C LEU A 292 -1.17 24.88 -12.11
N THR A 293 -0.13 25.51 -12.67
CA THR A 293 -0.03 25.78 -14.11
C THR A 293 -0.02 24.47 -14.91
N ILE A 294 0.74 23.48 -14.44
CA ILE A 294 0.83 22.16 -15.06
C ILE A 294 -0.52 21.44 -15.03
N ALA A 295 -1.20 21.43 -13.88
CA ALA A 295 -2.51 20.81 -13.72
C ALA A 295 -3.54 21.41 -14.69
N HIS A 296 -3.67 22.74 -14.70
CA HIS A 296 -4.65 23.44 -15.54
C HIS A 296 -4.33 23.32 -17.04
N ASN A 297 -3.05 23.31 -17.43
CA ASN A 297 -2.66 23.09 -18.83
C ASN A 297 -3.06 21.68 -19.34
N MET A 298 -3.16 20.69 -18.44
CA MET A 298 -3.65 19.35 -18.76
C MET A 298 -5.18 19.23 -18.67
N GLY A 299 -5.88 20.29 -18.26
CA GLY A 299 -7.31 20.24 -17.97
C GLY A 299 -7.66 19.51 -16.66
N ALA A 300 -6.66 19.25 -15.80
CA ALA A 300 -6.82 18.63 -14.49
C ALA A 300 -7.18 19.67 -13.43
N LYS A 301 -7.80 19.23 -12.33
CA LYS A 301 -7.98 20.05 -11.13
C LYS A 301 -6.76 19.99 -10.23
N ALA A 302 -6.32 21.13 -9.69
CA ALA A 302 -5.26 21.19 -8.71
C ALA A 302 -5.83 20.98 -7.30
N LEU A 303 -5.27 20.02 -6.56
CA LEU A 303 -5.65 19.69 -5.18
C LEU A 303 -4.46 19.94 -4.26
N ALA A 304 -4.62 20.78 -3.23
CA ALA A 304 -3.57 21.00 -2.24
C ALA A 304 -3.73 20.08 -1.03
N GLU A 305 -2.73 19.24 -0.76
CA GLU A 305 -2.73 18.35 0.40
C GLU A 305 -2.00 18.92 1.60
N GLY A 306 -2.38 18.50 2.80
CA GLY A 306 -1.68 18.89 4.02
C GLY A 306 -1.94 20.34 4.43
N VAL A 307 -3.13 20.86 4.14
CA VAL A 307 -3.58 22.17 4.66
C VAL A 307 -3.77 22.09 6.18
N GLU A 308 -2.87 22.74 6.91
CA GLU A 308 -2.88 22.77 8.39
C GLU A 308 -3.29 24.14 8.97
N GLN A 309 -3.23 25.20 8.16
CA GLN A 309 -3.51 26.58 8.59
C GLN A 309 -4.46 27.29 7.62
N GLU A 310 -5.23 28.27 8.14
CA GLU A 310 -6.20 29.02 7.34
C GLU A 310 -5.50 29.92 6.30
N GLU A 311 -4.35 30.47 6.67
CA GLU A 311 -3.57 31.37 5.84
C GLU A 311 -3.06 30.67 4.57
N ASP A 312 -2.64 29.42 4.68
CA ASP A 312 -2.18 28.61 3.54
C ASP A 312 -3.35 28.23 2.63
N LEU A 313 -4.52 27.88 3.20
CA LEU A 313 -5.75 27.65 2.46
C LEU A 313 -6.13 28.87 1.63
N LEU A 314 -6.21 30.04 2.27
CA LEU A 314 -6.61 31.29 1.62
C LEU A 314 -5.61 31.69 0.54
N TYR A 315 -4.31 31.53 0.80
CA TYR A 315 -3.27 31.84 -0.17
C TYR A 315 -3.36 30.96 -1.43
N LEU A 316 -3.51 29.65 -1.25
CA LEU A 316 -3.64 28.71 -2.37
C LEU A 316 -4.97 28.88 -3.13
N ALA A 317 -6.05 29.22 -2.43
CA ALA A 317 -7.34 29.55 -3.04
C ALA A 317 -7.26 30.83 -3.89
N ASP A 318 -6.59 31.88 -3.40
CA ASP A 318 -6.34 33.11 -4.16
C ASP A 318 -5.44 32.85 -5.38
N MET A 319 -4.47 31.94 -5.24
CA MET A 319 -3.63 31.49 -6.35
C MET A 319 -4.43 30.76 -7.45
N GLY A 320 -5.54 30.11 -7.09
CA GLY A 320 -6.43 29.42 -8.00
C GLY A 320 -6.49 27.89 -7.86
N TYR A 321 -6.04 27.32 -6.74
CA TYR A 321 -6.23 25.89 -6.46
C TYR A 321 -7.73 25.55 -6.35
N ASP A 322 -8.10 24.39 -6.91
CA ASP A 322 -9.49 23.98 -7.02
C ASP A 322 -10.00 23.29 -5.73
N LEU A 323 -9.16 22.39 -5.19
CA LEU A 323 -9.52 21.49 -4.09
C LEU A 323 -8.47 21.51 -2.98
N PHE A 324 -8.90 21.16 -1.77
CA PHE A 324 -8.06 21.19 -0.57
C PHE A 324 -8.33 19.98 0.31
N GLN A 325 -7.26 19.48 0.94
CA GLN A 325 -7.30 18.42 1.93
C GLN A 325 -6.27 18.70 3.02
N GLY A 326 -6.62 18.43 4.28
CA GLY A 326 -5.71 18.63 5.39
C GLY A 326 -6.38 18.63 6.74
N TYR A 327 -5.60 18.62 7.81
CA TYR A 327 -6.13 18.50 9.17
C TYR A 327 -6.90 19.74 9.64
N TYR A 328 -6.64 20.91 9.05
CA TYR A 328 -7.46 22.11 9.27
C TYR A 328 -8.91 21.89 8.80
N LEU A 329 -9.09 21.10 7.73
CA LEU A 329 -10.38 20.83 7.10
C LEU A 329 -11.06 19.58 7.70
N GLY A 330 -10.27 18.59 8.09
CA GLY A 330 -10.73 17.41 8.80
C GLY A 330 -9.67 16.32 8.85
N LYS A 331 -9.51 15.70 10.02
CA LYS A 331 -8.64 14.52 10.19
C LYS A 331 -9.33 13.26 9.64
N PRO A 332 -8.56 12.25 9.20
CA PRO A 332 -9.12 10.95 8.83
C PRO A 332 -9.89 10.28 9.98
N THR A 333 -11.18 10.04 9.81
CA THR A 333 -12.05 9.42 10.83
C THR A 333 -12.70 8.13 10.34
N ALA A 334 -13.20 7.28 11.24
CA ALA A 334 -13.85 6.00 10.90
C ALA A 334 -15.23 6.15 10.19
N ALA A 335 -15.75 7.37 10.11
CA ALA A 335 -16.94 7.72 9.34
C ALA A 335 -16.66 8.97 8.49
N PRO A 336 -17.33 9.15 7.34
CA PRO A 336 -17.16 10.32 6.50
C PRO A 336 -17.71 11.59 7.18
N ALA A 337 -16.94 12.68 7.09
CA ALA A 337 -17.38 13.98 7.56
C ALA A 337 -18.58 14.49 6.73
N THR A 338 -19.60 15.01 7.42
CA THR A 338 -20.79 15.62 6.78
C THR A 338 -20.74 17.15 6.77
N ARG A 339 -19.81 17.74 7.52
CA ARG A 339 -19.59 19.19 7.63
C ARG A 339 -18.14 19.47 7.97
N ILE A 340 -17.65 20.63 7.54
CA ILE A 340 -16.36 21.18 7.99
C ILE A 340 -16.63 21.98 9.26
N GLY A 341 -16.04 21.57 10.38
CA GLY A 341 -16.19 22.28 11.65
C GLY A 341 -15.00 23.21 11.87
N LYS A 342 -15.25 24.47 12.24
CA LYS A 342 -14.21 25.41 12.69
C LYS A 342 -13.45 24.99 13.97
N ASN A 343 -13.72 23.80 14.53
CA ASN A 343 -13.19 23.33 15.81
C ASN A 343 -12.92 21.79 15.80
N ALA A 344 -12.15 21.28 14.84
CA ALA A 344 -11.64 19.89 14.89
C ALA A 344 -10.25 19.78 15.55
N VAL A 345 -9.84 20.82 16.28
CA VAL A 345 -8.61 20.86 17.08
C VAL A 345 -8.99 21.31 18.50
N SER A 346 -9.36 20.35 19.33
CA SER A 346 -9.27 20.48 20.80
C SER A 346 -8.81 19.16 21.38
#